data_AF-A0AAP2F0Q1-F1
#
_entry.id   AF-A0AAP2F0Q1-F1
#
_cell.length_a   1.000
_cell.length_b   1.000
_cell.length_c   1.000
_cell.angle_alpha   90.00
_cell.angle_beta   90.00
_cell.angle_gamma   90.00
#
_symmetry.space_group_name_H-M   'P 1'
#
loop_
_entity.id
_entity.type
_entity.pdbx_description
1 polymer ?
#
loop_
_entity_poly.entity_id
_entity_poly.type
_entity_poly.pdbx_seq_one_letter_code
_entity_poly.pdbx_strand_id
1 'polypeptide(L)'
;MSEDLTYHGNFDEIKNDYIYARYLIFIAHNIPNDKNHFFNTTYQHTDDMSHAITNLKAQHYKSAFKTLYAIFDKIAYFLNSFYDYNDVDAKIYFHNFFGKFENGRLKPHSKLKESNNQFLHALFYILKDIRDSNHKDNSFDSESYWLDPDAEQFSKIRNAIEHKSLKIIDEFGYKLLKTETDFYEKALTEEKNNLTHLESEIYVICKEIKIYKDNHHQENLKELIEQRDKLSRKITLSKIKINEKTKRAKHSLMICETDFESRLTLLMKLVRRSIIYLSLAIHWEQQKSKDNNTVLISREVPLKK
;
A
#
# COMPACT_ATOMS: atom_id res chain seq x y z
N MET A 1 16.70 -9.67 -34.34
CA MET A 1 16.68 -8.18 -34.37
C MET A 1 15.78 -7.57 -33.29
N SER A 2 14.48 -7.89 -33.22
CA SER A 2 13.62 -7.42 -32.10
C SER A 2 13.99 -8.09 -30.78
N GLU A 3 14.28 -9.40 -30.81
CA GLU A 3 14.61 -10.20 -29.62
C GLU A 3 15.95 -9.76 -28.99
N ASP A 4 16.94 -9.36 -29.80
CA ASP A 4 18.27 -8.95 -29.34
C ASP A 4 18.25 -7.61 -28.56
N LEU A 5 17.23 -6.77 -28.79
CA LEU A 5 17.09 -5.45 -28.15
C LEU A 5 15.99 -5.41 -27.10
N THR A 6 15.47 -6.58 -26.68
CA THR A 6 14.36 -6.68 -25.71
C THR A 6 14.65 -5.90 -24.44
N TYR A 7 15.85 -6.04 -23.86
CA TYR A 7 16.25 -5.29 -22.66
C TYR A 7 16.35 -3.78 -22.88
N HIS A 8 16.68 -3.32 -24.08
CA HIS A 8 16.73 -1.89 -24.37
C HIS A 8 15.31 -1.31 -24.43
N GLY A 9 14.39 -2.01 -25.11
CA GLY A 9 12.97 -1.66 -25.14
C GLY A 9 12.33 -1.64 -23.75
N ASN A 10 12.58 -2.66 -22.93
CA ASN A 10 12.07 -2.72 -21.56
C ASN A 10 12.61 -1.57 -20.69
N PHE A 11 13.88 -1.18 -20.87
CA PHE A 11 14.45 -0.05 -20.15
C PHE A 11 13.91 1.30 -20.64
N ASP A 12 13.66 1.44 -21.94
CA ASP A 12 12.98 2.61 -22.51
C ASP A 12 11.55 2.75 -21.99
N GLU A 13 10.82 1.66 -21.85
CA GLU A 13 9.49 1.65 -21.22
C GLU A 13 9.55 2.19 -19.79
N ILE A 14 10.48 1.71 -18.96
CA ILE A 14 10.69 2.19 -17.59
C ILE A 14 10.96 3.70 -17.55
N LYS A 15 11.84 4.20 -18.45
CA LYS A 15 12.14 5.63 -18.54
C LYS A 15 10.91 6.43 -18.98
N ASN A 16 10.17 5.94 -19.95
CA ASN A 16 8.97 6.61 -20.48
C ASN A 16 7.90 6.75 -19.39
N ASP A 17 7.63 5.69 -18.62
CA ASP A 17 6.69 5.74 -17.50
C ASP A 17 7.12 6.77 -16.45
N TYR A 18 8.41 6.81 -16.13
CA TYR A 18 8.95 7.78 -15.18
C TYR A 18 8.77 9.22 -15.67
N ILE A 19 9.06 9.48 -16.94
CA ILE A 19 8.89 10.80 -17.57
C ILE A 19 7.42 11.20 -17.59
N TYR A 20 6.53 10.28 -17.97
CA TYR A 20 5.09 10.51 -18.00
C TYR A 20 4.55 10.82 -16.60
N ALA A 21 4.94 10.05 -15.58
CA ALA A 21 4.53 10.33 -14.21
C ALA A 21 5.00 11.71 -13.73
N ARG A 22 6.24 12.11 -14.06
CA ARG A 22 6.74 13.46 -13.76
C ARG A 22 5.92 14.55 -14.44
N TYR A 23 5.54 14.34 -15.70
CA TYR A 23 4.68 15.27 -16.42
C TYR A 23 3.32 15.42 -15.74
N LEU A 24 2.70 14.30 -15.35
CA LEU A 24 1.43 14.31 -14.61
C LEU A 24 1.53 15.08 -13.30
N ILE A 25 2.61 14.87 -12.53
CA ILE A 25 2.86 15.60 -11.27
C ILE A 25 2.96 17.10 -11.53
N PHE A 26 3.75 17.49 -12.53
CA PHE A 26 3.93 18.90 -12.88
C PHE A 26 2.61 19.55 -13.30
N ILE A 27 1.83 18.92 -14.17
CA ILE A 27 0.53 19.46 -14.60
C ILE A 27 -0.43 19.57 -13.41
N ALA A 28 -0.53 18.54 -12.59
CA ALA A 28 -1.40 18.53 -11.43
C ALA A 28 -1.05 19.65 -10.44
N HIS A 29 0.23 19.84 -10.12
CA HIS A 29 0.67 20.90 -9.21
C HIS A 29 0.28 22.30 -9.67
N ASN A 30 0.19 22.52 -10.98
CA ASN A 30 -0.22 23.80 -11.57
C ASN A 30 -1.74 23.96 -11.71
N ILE A 31 -2.55 22.97 -11.30
CA ILE A 31 -4.02 23.05 -11.31
C ILE A 31 -4.49 23.51 -9.91
N PRO A 32 -5.25 24.62 -9.81
CA PRO A 32 -5.91 25.01 -8.56
C PRO A 32 -6.93 23.97 -8.09
N ASN A 33 -7.13 23.88 -6.77
CA ASN A 33 -8.01 22.87 -6.17
C ASN A 33 -9.49 23.04 -6.53
N ASP A 34 -9.91 24.28 -6.75
CA ASP A 34 -11.27 24.70 -7.13
C ASP A 34 -11.48 24.76 -8.66
N LYS A 35 -10.44 24.46 -9.45
CA LYS A 35 -10.56 24.53 -10.91
C LYS A 35 -11.52 23.47 -11.44
N ASN A 36 -12.60 23.93 -12.04
CA ASN A 36 -13.54 23.09 -12.78
C ASN A 36 -12.94 22.71 -14.14
N HIS A 37 -12.87 21.40 -14.41
CA HIS A 37 -12.46 20.86 -15.71
C HIS A 37 -13.65 20.18 -16.39
N PHE A 38 -13.62 20.06 -17.72
CA PHE A 38 -14.65 19.32 -18.47
C PHE A 38 -14.85 17.90 -17.92
N PHE A 39 -13.75 17.25 -17.52
CA PHE A 39 -13.76 15.94 -16.83
C PHE A 39 -14.75 15.91 -15.66
N ASN A 40 -14.79 16.97 -14.86
CA ASN A 40 -15.66 17.08 -13.69
C ASN A 40 -17.12 17.29 -14.07
N THR A 41 -17.40 17.95 -15.18
CA THR A 41 -18.78 18.24 -15.60
C THR A 41 -19.43 17.07 -16.34
N THR A 42 -18.72 15.97 -16.57
CA THR A 42 -19.26 14.81 -17.30
C THR A 42 -20.28 13.97 -16.50
N TYR A 43 -20.42 14.21 -15.19
CA TYR A 43 -21.39 13.53 -14.33
C TYR A 43 -21.78 14.37 -13.11
N GLN A 44 -22.88 14.00 -12.44
CA GLN A 44 -23.32 14.63 -11.20
C GLN A 44 -22.50 14.17 -10.00
N HIS A 45 -21.95 15.10 -9.23
CA HIS A 45 -21.22 14.79 -8.00
C HIS A 45 -22.17 14.82 -6.80
N THR A 46 -22.06 13.82 -5.93
CA THR A 46 -22.67 13.85 -4.61
C THR A 46 -21.70 14.51 -3.65
N ASP A 47 -22.13 15.58 -2.98
CA ASP A 47 -21.37 16.17 -1.88
C ASP A 47 -21.45 15.25 -0.66
N ASP A 48 -20.31 14.67 -0.30
CA ASP A 48 -20.16 13.78 0.84
C ASP A 48 -19.55 14.49 2.07
N MET A 49 -19.46 15.83 2.03
CA MET A 49 -18.92 16.70 3.07
C MET A 49 -17.46 16.40 3.43
N SER A 50 -16.75 15.64 2.58
CA SER A 50 -15.36 15.28 2.85
C SER A 50 -14.35 16.30 2.35
N HIS A 51 -14.79 17.40 1.74
CA HIS A 51 -13.92 18.42 1.13
C HIS A 51 -12.85 17.82 0.18
N ALA A 52 -13.17 16.68 -0.43
CA ALA A 52 -12.24 15.97 -1.28
C ALA A 52 -12.05 16.72 -2.60
N ILE A 53 -10.79 16.88 -3.00
CA ILE A 53 -10.41 17.35 -4.33
C ILE A 53 -10.75 16.20 -5.30
N THR A 54 -11.81 16.37 -6.08
CA THR A 54 -12.28 15.38 -7.08
C THR A 54 -11.99 15.81 -8.52
N ASN A 55 -11.29 16.93 -8.68
CA ASN A 55 -10.95 17.48 -9.99
C ASN A 55 -9.81 16.73 -10.70
N LEU A 56 -9.49 17.19 -11.91
CA LEU A 56 -8.44 16.59 -12.75
C LEU A 56 -7.08 16.50 -12.03
N LYS A 57 -6.78 17.43 -11.12
CA LYS A 57 -5.56 17.41 -10.29
C LYS A 57 -5.42 16.09 -9.53
N ALA A 58 -6.46 15.72 -8.78
CA ALA A 58 -6.45 14.52 -7.96
C ALA A 58 -6.29 13.25 -8.81
N GLN A 59 -6.86 13.24 -10.03
CA GLN A 59 -6.71 12.09 -10.93
C GLN A 59 -5.31 11.99 -11.54
N HIS A 60 -4.70 13.11 -11.91
CA HIS A 60 -3.32 13.14 -12.37
C HIS A 60 -2.35 12.70 -11.26
N TYR A 61 -2.53 13.18 -10.04
CA TYR A 61 -1.78 12.74 -8.87
C TYR A 61 -1.91 11.24 -8.57
N LYS A 62 -3.13 10.71 -8.53
CA LYS A 62 -3.36 9.27 -8.33
C LYS A 62 -2.75 8.42 -9.45
N SER A 63 -2.84 8.89 -10.69
CA SER A 63 -2.27 8.21 -11.84
C SER A 63 -0.74 8.22 -11.81
N ALA A 64 -0.12 9.36 -11.51
CA ALA A 64 1.32 9.46 -11.33
C ALA A 64 1.83 8.53 -10.22
N PHE A 65 1.13 8.47 -9.08
CA PHE A 65 1.48 7.58 -7.99
C PHE A 65 1.48 6.10 -8.42
N LYS A 66 0.40 5.66 -9.09
CA LYS A 66 0.30 4.29 -9.62
C LYS A 66 1.41 3.97 -10.62
N THR A 67 1.67 4.88 -11.57
CA THR A 67 2.72 4.71 -12.57
C THR A 67 4.10 4.59 -11.91
N LEU A 68 4.41 5.46 -10.93
CA LEU A 68 5.67 5.39 -10.19
C LEU A 68 5.82 4.08 -9.40
N TYR A 69 4.77 3.64 -8.73
CA TYR A 69 4.80 2.41 -7.95
C TYR A 69 5.00 1.17 -8.85
N ALA A 70 4.31 1.13 -10.00
CA ALA A 70 4.43 0.03 -10.97
C ALA A 70 5.84 -0.09 -11.58
N ILE A 71 6.62 0.99 -11.64
CA ILE A 71 8.01 0.93 -12.12
C ILE A 71 8.86 -0.01 -11.26
N PHE A 72 8.63 -0.10 -9.94
CA PHE A 72 9.38 -1.05 -9.11
C PHE A 72 9.11 -2.49 -9.54
N ASP A 73 7.88 -2.82 -9.95
CA ASP A 73 7.54 -4.13 -10.51
C ASP A 73 8.28 -4.39 -11.81
N LYS A 74 8.26 -3.42 -12.74
CA LYS A 74 9.00 -3.52 -14.00
C LYS A 74 10.49 -3.71 -13.78
N ILE A 75 11.10 -3.01 -12.82
CA ILE A 75 12.52 -3.18 -12.46
C ILE A 75 12.80 -4.59 -11.95
N ALA A 76 11.94 -5.16 -11.10
CA ALA A 76 12.13 -6.52 -10.59
C ALA A 76 12.03 -7.56 -11.72
N TYR A 77 11.04 -7.43 -12.60
CA TYR A 77 10.92 -8.30 -13.78
C TYR A 77 12.12 -8.16 -14.73
N PHE A 78 12.59 -6.93 -14.94
CA PHE A 78 13.78 -6.66 -15.74
C PHE A 78 14.99 -7.42 -15.18
N LEU A 79 15.26 -7.27 -13.88
CA LEU A 79 16.41 -7.91 -13.24
C LEU A 79 16.31 -9.44 -13.28
N ASN A 80 15.12 -10.00 -13.08
CA ASN A 80 14.92 -11.45 -13.15
C ASN A 80 15.24 -12.03 -14.50
N SER A 81 14.74 -11.38 -15.56
CA SER A 81 15.05 -11.78 -16.91
C SER A 81 16.54 -11.61 -17.20
N PHE A 82 17.14 -10.48 -16.82
CA PHE A 82 18.54 -10.19 -17.15
C PHE A 82 19.55 -11.11 -16.47
N TYR A 83 19.33 -11.44 -15.19
CA TYR A 83 20.26 -12.28 -14.42
C TYR A 83 19.88 -13.76 -14.37
N ASP A 84 18.75 -14.12 -14.98
CA ASP A 84 18.21 -15.47 -15.02
C ASP A 84 18.12 -16.08 -13.60
N TYR A 85 17.44 -15.35 -12.70
CA TYR A 85 17.31 -15.74 -11.29
C TYR A 85 16.22 -16.78 -11.06
N ASN A 86 15.14 -16.75 -11.84
CA ASN A 86 14.02 -17.69 -11.73
C ASN A 86 13.50 -18.05 -13.13
N ASP A 87 12.75 -19.16 -13.22
CA ASP A 87 12.04 -19.54 -14.45
C ASP A 87 11.23 -18.38 -15.02
N VAL A 88 11.20 -18.29 -16.36
CA VAL A 88 10.64 -17.16 -17.13
C VAL A 88 9.17 -16.87 -16.80
N ASP A 89 8.41 -17.89 -16.38
CA ASP A 89 6.98 -17.80 -16.05
C ASP A 89 6.68 -17.64 -14.55
N ALA A 90 7.70 -17.56 -13.70
CA ALA A 90 7.48 -17.42 -12.26
C ALA A 90 6.85 -16.05 -11.96
N LYS A 91 5.73 -16.02 -11.24
CA LYS A 91 5.19 -14.76 -10.70
C LYS A 91 6.23 -14.15 -9.74
N ILE A 92 6.75 -13.00 -10.14
CA ILE A 92 7.82 -12.31 -9.42
C ILE A 92 7.21 -11.46 -8.32
N TYR A 93 7.02 -12.09 -7.17
CA TYR A 93 6.84 -11.37 -5.92
C TYR A 93 8.20 -10.94 -5.38
N PHE A 94 8.24 -9.80 -4.69
CA PHE A 94 9.47 -9.24 -4.12
C PHE A 94 10.29 -10.29 -3.36
N HIS A 95 9.61 -11.05 -2.51
CA HIS A 95 10.23 -12.08 -1.69
C HIS A 95 10.72 -13.31 -2.47
N ASN A 96 10.12 -13.61 -3.63
CA ASN A 96 10.53 -14.72 -4.50
C ASN A 96 11.68 -14.31 -5.43
N PHE A 97 11.77 -13.03 -5.75
CA PHE A 97 12.79 -12.52 -6.65
C PHE A 97 14.17 -12.48 -5.99
N PHE A 98 14.22 -11.97 -4.76
CA PHE A 98 15.49 -11.72 -4.07
C PHE A 98 15.93 -12.86 -3.15
N GLY A 99 15.10 -13.88 -2.97
CA GLY A 99 15.39 -14.99 -2.09
C GLY A 99 14.29 -16.06 -2.07
N LYS A 100 14.47 -17.06 -1.21
CA LYS A 100 13.40 -18.00 -0.86
C LYS A 100 13.15 -17.89 0.63
N PHE A 101 11.88 -17.89 1.03
CA PHE A 101 11.54 -18.07 2.43
C PHE A 101 11.77 -19.53 2.81
N GLU A 102 12.79 -19.78 3.63
CA GLU A 102 13.03 -21.07 4.26
C GLU A 102 12.89 -20.88 5.76
N ASN A 103 12.03 -21.69 6.40
CA ASN A 103 11.79 -21.66 7.84
C ASN A 103 11.42 -20.26 8.38
N GLY A 104 10.64 -19.47 7.63
CA GLY A 104 10.21 -18.12 8.03
C GLY A 104 11.27 -17.03 7.90
N ARG A 105 12.47 -17.33 7.37
CA ARG A 105 13.52 -16.33 7.11
C ARG A 105 13.80 -16.21 5.62
N LEU A 106 13.96 -14.97 5.14
CA LEU A 106 14.32 -14.70 3.75
C LEU A 106 15.80 -15.06 3.55
N LYS A 107 16.09 -16.16 2.85
CA LYS A 107 17.45 -16.46 2.40
C LYS A 107 17.68 -15.81 1.05
N PRO A 108 18.67 -14.90 0.92
CA PRO A 108 18.94 -14.24 -0.35
C PRO A 108 19.35 -15.27 -1.41
N HIS A 109 18.97 -15.01 -2.66
CA HIS A 109 19.34 -15.86 -3.79
C HIS A 109 20.87 -16.02 -3.84
N SER A 110 21.39 -17.24 -4.09
CA SER A 110 22.83 -17.53 -4.07
C SER A 110 23.63 -16.57 -4.96
N LYS A 111 23.15 -16.37 -6.20
CA LYS A 111 23.71 -15.40 -7.16
C LYS A 111 23.75 -13.95 -6.66
N LEU A 112 22.81 -13.51 -5.81
CA LEU A 112 22.82 -12.16 -5.21
C LEU A 112 23.82 -12.06 -4.06
N LYS A 113 23.87 -13.10 -3.22
CA LYS A 113 24.78 -13.19 -2.07
C LYS A 113 26.25 -13.20 -2.51
N GLU A 114 26.54 -13.88 -3.61
CA GLU A 114 27.89 -14.00 -4.18
C GLU A 114 28.25 -12.83 -5.13
N SER A 115 27.30 -11.94 -5.44
CA SER A 115 27.54 -10.83 -6.35
C SER A 115 28.35 -9.72 -5.69
N ASN A 116 29.43 -9.29 -6.36
CA ASN A 116 30.22 -8.10 -5.99
C ASN A 116 29.66 -6.80 -6.60
N ASN A 117 28.42 -6.81 -7.09
CA ASN A 117 27.79 -5.65 -7.73
C ASN A 117 27.13 -4.76 -6.69
N GLN A 118 27.84 -3.71 -6.26
CA GLN A 118 27.37 -2.78 -5.24
C GLN A 118 26.07 -2.07 -5.64
N PHE A 119 25.86 -1.81 -6.93
CA PHE A 119 24.66 -1.15 -7.43
C PHE A 119 23.43 -2.07 -7.36
N LEU A 120 23.63 -3.36 -7.60
CA LEU A 120 22.60 -4.37 -7.43
C LEU A 120 22.19 -4.49 -5.95
N HIS A 121 23.15 -4.44 -5.02
CA HIS A 121 22.86 -4.43 -3.58
C HIS A 121 22.12 -3.16 -3.15
N ALA A 122 22.52 -1.98 -3.65
CA ALA A 122 21.80 -0.73 -3.37
C ALA A 122 20.35 -0.78 -3.89
N LEU A 123 20.16 -1.31 -5.10
CA LEU A 123 18.84 -1.50 -5.69
C LEU A 123 17.99 -2.49 -4.89
N PHE A 124 18.60 -3.55 -4.38
CA PHE A 124 17.96 -4.51 -3.50
C PHE A 124 17.39 -3.84 -2.23
N TYR A 125 18.19 -3.05 -1.52
CA TYR A 125 17.71 -2.39 -0.29
C TYR A 125 16.55 -1.43 -0.56
N ILE A 126 16.62 -0.64 -1.65
CA ILE A 126 15.51 0.25 -2.02
C ILE A 126 14.22 -0.54 -2.28
N LEU A 127 14.31 -1.63 -3.04
CA LEU A 127 13.13 -2.44 -3.34
C LEU A 127 12.62 -3.20 -2.10
N LYS A 128 13.52 -3.57 -1.17
CA LYS A 128 13.21 -4.21 0.12
C LYS A 128 12.35 -3.31 0.97
N ASP A 129 12.80 -2.09 1.18
CA ASP A 129 12.09 -1.15 2.04
C ASP A 129 10.67 -0.95 1.52
N ILE A 130 10.49 -0.77 0.20
CA ILE A 130 9.20 -0.47 -0.43
C ILE A 130 8.20 -1.64 -0.39
N ARG A 131 8.67 -2.89 -0.37
CA ARG A 131 7.82 -4.05 -0.64
C ARG A 131 7.60 -5.02 0.52
N ASP A 132 8.44 -4.98 1.55
CA ASP A 132 8.30 -5.85 2.73
C ASP A 132 7.14 -5.43 3.65
N SER A 133 6.55 -4.25 3.44
CA SER A 133 5.42 -3.73 4.22
C SER A 133 4.10 -4.53 4.11
N ASN A 134 4.06 -5.58 3.28
CA ASN A 134 2.85 -6.36 2.99
C ASN A 134 2.75 -7.71 3.73
N HIS A 135 3.82 -8.16 4.39
CA HIS A 135 3.78 -9.38 5.18
C HIS A 135 3.45 -9.08 6.65
N LYS A 136 2.21 -9.41 7.04
CA LYS A 136 1.78 -9.53 8.44
C LYS A 136 1.98 -10.96 8.94
N ASP A 137 3.12 -11.58 8.66
CA ASP A 137 3.46 -12.78 9.42
C ASP A 137 3.99 -12.30 10.77
N ASN A 138 3.17 -12.47 11.80
CA ASN A 138 3.47 -12.20 13.21
C ASN A 138 4.57 -13.15 13.77
N SER A 139 5.46 -13.67 12.93
CA SER A 139 6.69 -14.31 13.38
C SER A 139 7.67 -13.21 13.78
N PHE A 140 7.81 -13.07 15.09
CA PHE A 140 8.65 -12.12 15.82
C PHE A 140 10.15 -12.41 15.61
N ASP A 141 10.63 -12.53 14.37
CA ASP A 141 12.06 -12.57 14.03
C ASP A 141 12.39 -11.24 13.34
N SER A 142 12.95 -10.34 14.14
CA SER A 142 12.99 -8.90 13.93
C SER A 142 14.07 -8.47 12.95
N GLU A 143 13.71 -8.31 11.68
CA GLU A 143 14.41 -7.43 10.72
C GLU A 143 13.46 -6.45 10.00
N SER A 144 12.14 -6.55 10.25
CA SER A 144 11.12 -5.61 9.76
C SER A 144 11.01 -4.32 10.57
N TYR A 145 11.66 -4.24 11.74
CA TYR A 145 11.73 -3.03 12.57
C TYR A 145 12.50 -1.88 11.90
N TRP A 146 13.36 -2.21 10.92
CA TRP A 146 14.18 -1.25 10.17
C TRP A 146 13.57 -0.83 8.83
N LEU A 147 12.31 -1.17 8.56
CA LEU A 147 11.64 -0.72 7.34
C LEU A 147 11.38 0.78 7.39
N ASP A 148 11.65 1.47 6.28
CA ASP A 148 11.34 2.89 6.13
C ASP A 148 9.85 3.12 6.45
N PRO A 149 9.50 3.93 7.46
CA PRO A 149 8.10 4.21 7.80
C PRO A 149 7.32 4.76 6.61
N ASP A 150 7.97 5.41 5.64
CA ASP A 150 7.31 5.88 4.42
C ASP A 150 6.90 4.77 3.47
N ALA A 151 7.58 3.62 3.48
CA ALA A 151 7.26 2.48 2.63
C ALA A 151 5.90 1.86 2.96
N GLU A 152 5.60 1.68 4.25
CA GLU A 152 4.28 1.19 4.67
C GLU A 152 3.16 2.14 4.21
N GLN A 153 3.44 3.44 4.23
CA GLN A 153 2.49 4.45 3.75
C GLN A 153 2.31 4.39 2.24
N PHE A 154 3.37 4.14 1.47
CA PHE A 154 3.24 3.94 0.02
C PHE A 154 2.34 2.75 -0.31
N SER A 155 2.51 1.62 0.38
CA SER A 155 1.63 0.46 0.17
C SER A 155 0.18 0.77 0.55
N LYS A 156 -0.05 1.44 1.69
CA LYS A 156 -1.39 1.87 2.12
C LYS A 156 -2.05 2.77 1.08
N ILE A 157 -1.33 3.75 0.56
CA ILE A 157 -1.82 4.69 -0.47
C ILE A 157 -2.08 3.95 -1.78
N ARG A 158 -1.14 3.15 -2.27
CA ARG A 158 -1.29 2.36 -3.50
C ARG A 158 -2.53 1.47 -3.43
N ASN A 159 -2.67 0.70 -2.35
CA ASN A 159 -3.83 -0.17 -2.11
C ASN A 159 -5.14 0.64 -2.07
N ALA A 160 -5.12 1.84 -1.46
CA ALA A 160 -6.29 2.70 -1.43
C ALA A 160 -6.68 3.26 -2.80
N ILE A 161 -5.70 3.58 -3.66
CA ILE A 161 -5.95 4.08 -5.03
C ILE A 161 -6.48 2.96 -5.93
N GLU A 162 -5.93 1.74 -5.82
CA GLU A 162 -6.26 0.64 -6.74
C GLU A 162 -7.48 -0.18 -6.33
N HIS A 163 -7.71 -0.36 -5.03
CA HIS A 163 -8.67 -1.35 -4.52
C HIS A 163 -9.66 -0.80 -3.49
N LYS A 164 -9.52 0.46 -3.08
CA LYS A 164 -10.44 1.11 -2.14
C LYS A 164 -10.80 2.52 -2.62
N SER A 165 -11.16 3.42 -1.71
CA SER A 165 -11.30 4.84 -1.98
C SER A 165 -10.14 5.62 -1.34
N LEU A 166 -9.39 6.37 -2.15
CA LEU A 166 -8.49 7.41 -1.66
C LEU A 166 -9.12 8.79 -1.92
N LYS A 167 -9.23 9.60 -0.88
CA LYS A 167 -9.64 11.01 -0.95
C LYS A 167 -8.48 11.91 -0.60
N ILE A 168 -8.12 12.79 -1.53
CA ILE A 168 -7.15 13.86 -1.31
C ILE A 168 -7.98 15.07 -0.87
N ILE A 169 -7.65 15.63 0.29
CA ILE A 169 -8.44 16.70 0.92
C ILE A 169 -7.54 17.93 1.03
N ASP A 170 -8.11 19.10 0.83
CA ASP A 170 -7.37 20.34 1.08
C ASP A 170 -7.05 20.51 2.58
N GLU A 171 -6.13 21.44 2.87
CA GLU A 171 -5.63 21.69 4.22
C GLU A 171 -6.75 22.12 5.20
N PHE A 172 -7.77 22.83 4.71
CA PHE A 172 -8.87 23.31 5.53
C PHE A 172 -9.83 22.18 5.91
N GLY A 173 -10.28 21.43 4.91
CA GLY A 173 -11.14 20.26 5.08
C GLY A 173 -10.48 19.18 5.92
N TYR A 174 -9.16 18.98 5.78
CA TYR A 174 -8.43 18.01 6.59
C TYR A 174 -8.44 18.39 8.07
N LYS A 175 -8.25 19.67 8.41
CA LYS A 175 -8.33 20.16 9.80
C LYS A 175 -9.73 20.00 10.38
N LEU A 176 -10.75 20.35 9.60
CA LEU A 176 -12.15 20.21 10.01
C LEU A 176 -12.48 18.74 10.30
N LEU A 177 -12.22 17.86 9.34
CA LEU A 177 -12.50 16.43 9.47
C LEU A 177 -11.69 15.78 10.58
N LYS A 178 -10.45 16.22 10.83
CA LYS A 178 -9.63 15.69 11.93
C LYS A 178 -10.32 15.89 13.28
N THR A 179 -10.90 17.07 13.51
CA THR A 179 -11.64 17.34 14.74
C THR A 179 -12.89 16.47 14.87
N GLU A 180 -13.59 16.24 13.75
CA GLU A 180 -14.76 15.35 13.72
C GLU A 180 -14.36 13.89 13.94
N THR A 181 -13.30 13.40 13.28
CA THR A 181 -12.82 12.03 13.46
C THR A 181 -12.36 11.79 14.89
N ASP A 182 -11.65 12.73 15.52
CA ASP A 182 -11.22 12.59 16.91
C ASP A 182 -12.43 12.48 17.86
N PHE A 183 -13.51 13.22 17.59
CA PHE A 183 -14.78 13.11 18.32
C PHE A 183 -15.44 11.75 18.11
N TYR A 184 -15.57 11.30 16.86
CA TYR A 184 -16.17 10.01 16.54
C TYR A 184 -15.36 8.82 17.06
N GLU A 185 -14.03 8.89 17.04
CA GLU A 185 -13.14 7.87 17.58
C GLU A 185 -13.30 7.74 19.10
N LYS A 186 -13.41 8.86 19.82
CA LYS A 186 -13.73 8.85 21.26
C LYS A 186 -15.08 8.19 21.53
N ALA A 187 -16.13 8.60 20.82
CA ALA A 187 -17.45 7.99 20.96
C ALA A 187 -17.46 6.48 20.62
N LEU A 188 -16.69 6.06 19.61
CA LEU A 188 -16.57 4.65 19.23
C LEU A 188 -15.79 3.85 20.29
N THR A 189 -14.81 4.48 20.93
CA THR A 189 -14.05 3.88 22.04
C THR A 189 -14.93 3.71 23.28
N GLU A 190 -15.74 4.70 23.62
CA GLU A 190 -16.75 4.61 24.68
C GLU A 190 -17.78 3.51 24.40
N GLU A 191 -18.31 3.43 23.17
CA GLU A 191 -19.22 2.35 22.76
C GLU A 191 -18.57 0.96 22.86
N LYS A 192 -17.28 0.83 22.53
CA LYS A 192 -16.53 -0.42 22.73
C LYS A 192 -16.37 -0.76 24.21
N ASN A 193 -16.09 0.22 25.07
CA ASN A 193 -15.99 0.02 26.51
C ASN A 193 -17.34 -0.37 27.15
N ASN A 194 -18.42 0.24 26.69
CA ASN A 194 -19.77 -0.14 27.11
C ASN A 194 -20.10 -1.58 26.66
N LEU A 195 -19.66 -1.97 25.47
CA LEU A 195 -19.82 -3.33 24.98
C LEU A 195 -19.08 -4.34 25.86
N THR A 196 -17.82 -4.06 26.23
CA THR A 196 -17.04 -4.95 27.11
C THR A 196 -17.67 -5.06 28.50
N HIS A 197 -18.22 -3.95 29.03
CA HIS A 197 -19.00 -3.98 30.27
C HIS A 197 -20.22 -4.88 30.17
N LEU A 198 -21.05 -4.72 29.13
CA LEU A 198 -22.24 -5.57 28.90
C LEU A 198 -21.86 -7.04 28.72
N GLU A 199 -20.75 -7.34 28.04
CA GLU A 199 -20.23 -8.71 27.91
C GLU A 199 -19.85 -9.30 29.28
N SER A 200 -19.26 -8.50 30.16
CA SER A 200 -18.95 -8.92 31.54
C SER A 200 -20.19 -9.14 32.40
N GLU A 201 -21.22 -8.29 32.27
CA GLU A 201 -22.51 -8.46 32.96
C GLU A 201 -23.21 -9.75 32.52
N ILE A 202 -23.27 -10.01 31.20
CA ILE A 202 -23.82 -11.27 30.69
C ILE A 202 -23.05 -12.46 31.23
N TYR A 203 -21.71 -12.38 31.30
CA TYR A 203 -20.90 -13.47 31.84
C TYR A 203 -21.25 -13.78 33.29
N VAL A 204 -21.44 -12.76 34.14
CA VAL A 204 -21.88 -12.92 35.53
C VAL A 204 -23.27 -13.56 35.60
N ILE A 205 -24.24 -13.04 34.83
CA ILE A 205 -25.62 -13.60 34.78
C ILE A 205 -25.60 -15.06 34.30
N CYS A 206 -24.77 -15.40 33.31
CA CYS A 206 -24.63 -16.77 32.84
C CYS A 206 -24.05 -17.70 33.91
N LYS A 207 -23.12 -17.20 34.74
CA LYS A 207 -22.55 -17.92 35.88
C LYS A 207 -23.60 -18.14 36.97
N GLU A 208 -24.40 -17.12 37.29
CA GLU A 208 -25.51 -17.23 38.24
C GLU A 208 -26.57 -18.22 37.77
N ILE A 209 -27.00 -18.14 36.50
CA ILE A 209 -27.93 -19.11 35.91
C ILE A 209 -27.42 -20.55 36.04
N LYS A 210 -26.11 -20.78 35.89
CA LYS A 210 -25.50 -22.10 36.05
C LYS A 210 -25.65 -22.61 37.50
N ILE A 211 -25.36 -21.77 38.48
CA ILE A 211 -25.50 -22.09 39.92
C ILE A 211 -26.97 -22.37 40.29
N TYR A 212 -27.91 -21.55 39.80
CA TYR A 212 -29.35 -21.76 40.07
C TYR A 212 -29.90 -23.05 39.45
N LYS A 213 -29.38 -23.46 38.28
CA LYS A 213 -29.74 -24.75 37.65
C LYS A 213 -29.24 -25.93 38.48
N ASP A 214 -28.07 -25.83 39.09
CA ASP A 214 -27.50 -26.89 39.93
C ASP A 214 -28.26 -27.02 41.28
N ASN A 215 -28.90 -25.94 41.76
CA ASN A 215 -29.60 -25.86 43.05
C ASN A 215 -31.14 -26.03 43.00
N HIS A 216 -31.74 -26.36 41.86
CA HIS A 216 -33.19 -26.63 41.69
C HIS A 216 -34.19 -25.52 42.09
N HIS A 217 -33.78 -24.25 42.24
CA HIS A 217 -34.69 -23.13 42.51
C HIS A 217 -35.31 -22.57 41.20
N GLN A 218 -36.64 -22.64 41.06
CA GLN A 218 -37.34 -22.31 39.80
C GLN A 218 -37.83 -20.86 39.67
N GLU A 219 -38.08 -20.12 40.75
CA GLU A 219 -38.75 -18.81 40.69
C GLU A 219 -37.89 -17.70 40.05
N ASN A 220 -36.60 -17.56 40.42
CA ASN A 220 -35.73 -16.50 39.89
C ASN A 220 -35.05 -16.84 38.54
N LEU A 221 -35.15 -18.09 38.08
CA LEU A 221 -34.43 -18.56 36.89
C LEU A 221 -35.01 -17.97 35.59
N LYS A 222 -36.33 -17.81 35.52
CA LYS A 222 -37.00 -17.25 34.33
C LYS A 222 -36.64 -15.78 34.10
N GLU A 223 -36.62 -14.98 35.17
CA GLU A 223 -36.25 -13.56 35.10
C GLU A 223 -34.79 -13.36 34.67
N LEU A 224 -33.85 -14.14 35.21
CA LEU A 224 -32.44 -14.08 34.82
C LEU A 224 -32.21 -14.48 33.36
N ILE A 225 -32.94 -15.49 32.87
CA ILE A 225 -32.91 -15.89 31.45
C ILE A 225 -33.44 -14.76 30.56
N GLU A 226 -34.53 -14.11 30.94
CA GLU A 226 -35.10 -12.99 30.19
C GLU A 226 -34.16 -11.77 30.16
N GLN A 227 -33.52 -11.46 31.30
CA GLN A 227 -32.49 -10.42 31.39
C GLN A 227 -31.27 -10.74 30.51
N ARG A 228 -30.77 -11.99 30.54
CA ARG A 228 -29.69 -12.45 29.66
C ARG A 228 -30.06 -12.30 28.19
N ASP A 229 -31.27 -12.68 27.80
CA ASP A 229 -31.70 -12.62 26.39
C ASP A 229 -31.85 -11.16 25.93
N LYS A 230 -32.36 -10.29 26.79
CA LYS A 230 -32.44 -8.84 26.53
C LYS A 230 -31.06 -8.21 26.36
N LEU A 231 -30.11 -8.53 27.26
CA LEU A 231 -28.73 -8.05 27.15
C LEU A 231 -28.03 -8.63 25.92
N SER A 232 -28.23 -9.91 25.60
CA SER A 232 -27.64 -10.56 24.42
C SER A 232 -28.08 -9.91 23.12
N ARG A 233 -29.37 -9.54 23.01
CA ARG A 233 -29.88 -8.76 21.88
C ARG A 233 -29.21 -7.39 21.80
N LYS A 234 -29.05 -6.69 22.94
CA LYS A 234 -28.41 -5.36 22.99
C LYS A 234 -26.93 -5.43 22.57
N ILE A 235 -26.18 -6.45 23.00
CA ILE A 235 -24.79 -6.70 22.58
C ILE A 235 -24.73 -6.96 21.09
N THR A 236 -25.62 -7.80 20.56
CA THR A 236 -25.67 -8.14 19.13
C THR A 236 -25.88 -6.89 18.27
N LEU A 237 -26.86 -6.05 18.64
CA LEU A 237 -27.12 -4.78 17.96
C LEU A 237 -25.92 -3.82 18.02
N SER A 238 -25.26 -3.74 19.18
CA SER A 238 -24.09 -2.87 19.37
C SER A 238 -22.89 -3.35 18.56
N LYS A 239 -22.65 -4.67 18.50
CA LYS A 239 -21.63 -5.29 17.63
C LYS A 239 -21.88 -5.00 16.15
N ILE A 240 -23.13 -5.09 15.69
CA ILE A 240 -23.49 -4.76 14.30
C ILE A 240 -23.17 -3.29 14.01
N LYS A 241 -23.61 -2.35 14.86
CA LYS A 241 -23.34 -0.92 14.71
C LYS A 241 -21.84 -0.60 14.65
N ILE A 242 -21.05 -1.18 15.55
CA ILE A 242 -19.59 -1.01 15.59
C ILE A 242 -18.95 -1.61 14.32
N ASN A 243 -19.39 -2.79 13.89
CA ASN A 243 -18.89 -3.43 12.68
C ASN A 243 -19.17 -2.60 11.42
N GLU A 244 -20.38 -2.07 11.28
CA GLU A 244 -20.71 -1.20 10.14
C GLU A 244 -19.87 0.08 10.12
N LYS A 245 -19.72 0.74 11.27
CA LYS A 245 -18.87 1.94 11.39
C LYS A 245 -17.41 1.64 11.05
N THR A 246 -16.86 0.55 11.58
CA THR A 246 -15.47 0.16 11.32
C THR A 246 -15.23 -0.28 9.86
N LYS A 247 -16.20 -0.94 9.22
CA LYS A 247 -16.14 -1.28 7.79
C LYS A 247 -16.07 -0.03 6.91
N ARG A 248 -16.94 0.95 7.17
CA ARG A 248 -16.96 2.22 6.43
C ARG A 248 -15.63 2.97 6.56
N ALA A 249 -15.08 3.03 7.77
CA ALA A 249 -13.78 3.66 8.01
C ALA A 249 -12.62 2.96 7.28
N LYS A 250 -12.60 1.62 7.23
CA LYS A 250 -11.51 0.84 6.59
C LYS A 250 -11.47 0.95 5.05
N HIS A 251 -12.57 1.37 4.43
CA HIS A 251 -12.73 1.42 2.97
C HIS A 251 -12.33 2.78 2.37
N SER A 252 -12.23 3.83 3.17
CA SER A 252 -11.85 5.17 2.71
C SER A 252 -10.58 5.63 3.40
N LEU A 253 -9.52 5.89 2.64
CA LEU A 253 -8.32 6.55 3.12
C LEU A 253 -8.39 8.04 2.76
N MET A 254 -8.25 8.88 3.78
CA MET A 254 -8.21 10.33 3.65
C MET A 254 -6.79 10.81 3.89
N ILE A 255 -6.28 11.69 3.02
CA ILE A 255 -4.94 12.25 3.13
C ILE A 255 -4.97 13.72 2.74
N CYS A 256 -4.24 14.56 3.48
CA CYS A 256 -4.06 15.96 3.10
C CYS A 256 -3.29 16.04 1.78
N GLU A 257 -3.62 17.02 0.94
CA GLU A 257 -2.92 17.29 -0.31
C GLU A 257 -1.42 17.46 -0.12
N THR A 258 -0.99 18.25 0.87
CA THR A 258 0.42 18.54 1.16
C THR A 258 1.20 17.28 1.55
N ASP A 259 0.58 16.41 2.35
CA ASP A 259 1.13 15.10 2.71
C ASP A 259 1.22 14.17 1.48
N PHE A 260 0.18 14.15 0.64
CA PHE A 260 0.17 13.35 -0.57
C PHE A 260 1.27 13.79 -1.54
N GLU A 261 1.43 15.10 -1.78
CA GLU A 261 2.48 15.67 -2.63
C GLU A 261 3.88 15.36 -2.11
N SER A 262 4.08 15.46 -0.79
CA SER A 262 5.35 15.12 -0.14
C SER A 262 5.72 13.65 -0.36
N ARG A 263 4.74 12.76 -0.16
CA ARG A 263 4.91 11.31 -0.39
C ARG A 263 5.16 10.99 -1.86
N LEU A 264 4.41 11.60 -2.76
CA LEU A 264 4.59 11.44 -4.20
C LEU A 264 5.98 11.90 -4.65
N THR A 265 6.48 12.99 -4.08
CA THR A 265 7.83 13.50 -4.33
C THR A 265 8.91 12.53 -3.82
N LEU A 266 8.73 11.96 -2.63
CA LEU A 266 9.64 10.94 -2.10
C LEU A 266 9.64 9.69 -2.96
N LEU A 267 8.46 9.18 -3.33
CA LEU A 267 8.31 8.05 -4.25
C LEU A 267 9.03 8.30 -5.58
N MET A 268 8.85 9.49 -6.16
CA MET A 268 9.53 9.90 -7.39
C MET A 268 11.06 9.89 -7.24
N LYS A 269 11.60 10.33 -6.08
CA LYS A 269 13.04 10.29 -5.80
C LYS A 269 13.56 8.85 -5.70
N LEU A 270 12.81 7.96 -5.05
CA LEU A 270 13.15 6.54 -4.93
C LEU A 270 13.17 5.86 -6.29
N VAL A 271 12.11 6.03 -7.10
CA VAL A 271 12.06 5.49 -8.47
C VAL A 271 13.24 5.99 -9.30
N ARG A 272 13.58 7.29 -9.21
CA ARG A 272 14.74 7.85 -9.92
C ARG A 272 16.04 7.14 -9.55
N ARG A 273 16.26 6.93 -8.25
CA ARG A 273 17.44 6.21 -7.74
C ARG A 273 17.45 4.77 -8.24
N SER A 274 16.31 4.08 -8.21
CA SER A 274 16.19 2.71 -8.68
C SER A 274 16.52 2.57 -10.17
N ILE A 275 16.05 3.49 -11.02
CA ILE A 275 16.40 3.50 -12.46
C ILE A 275 17.90 3.71 -12.68
N ILE A 276 18.51 4.63 -11.92
CA ILE A 276 19.97 4.88 -11.99
C ILE A 276 20.73 3.63 -11.56
N TYR A 277 20.41 3.05 -10.40
CA TYR A 277 21.08 1.86 -9.91
C TYR A 277 20.87 0.65 -10.82
N LEU A 278 19.70 0.50 -11.43
CA LEU A 278 19.45 -0.53 -12.45
C LEU A 278 20.44 -0.38 -13.61
N SER A 279 20.57 0.83 -14.16
CA SER A 279 21.47 1.09 -15.29
C SER A 279 22.94 0.82 -14.92
N LEU A 280 23.37 1.22 -13.72
CA LEU A 280 24.73 1.00 -13.23
C LEU A 280 25.00 -0.48 -12.95
N ALA A 281 24.03 -1.20 -12.37
CA ALA A 281 24.14 -2.62 -12.09
C ALA A 281 24.30 -3.43 -13.37
N ILE A 282 23.48 -3.17 -14.39
CA ILE A 282 23.58 -3.83 -15.71
C ILE A 282 24.93 -3.50 -16.35
N HIS A 283 25.32 -2.22 -16.35
CA HIS A 283 26.59 -1.80 -16.94
C HIS A 283 27.78 -2.49 -16.28
N TRP A 284 27.77 -2.62 -14.96
CA TRP A 284 28.82 -3.31 -14.20
C TRP A 284 28.95 -4.79 -14.59
N GLU A 285 27.84 -5.51 -14.74
CA GLU A 285 27.88 -6.91 -15.19
C GLU A 285 28.35 -7.04 -16.64
N GLN A 286 27.86 -6.18 -17.52
CA GLN A 286 28.27 -6.18 -18.93
C GLN A 286 29.78 -5.93 -19.09
N GLN A 287 30.39 -5.12 -18.23
CA GLN A 287 31.83 -4.90 -18.24
C GLN A 287 32.63 -6.16 -17.88
N LYS A 288 32.12 -6.99 -16.96
CA LYS A 288 32.76 -8.26 -16.58
C LYS A 288 32.67 -9.32 -17.66
N SER A 289 31.60 -9.32 -18.46
CA SER A 289 31.33 -10.29 -19.52
C SER A 289 31.91 -9.90 -20.88
N LYS A 290 32.73 -8.84 -20.98
CA LYS A 290 33.36 -8.46 -22.25
C LYS A 290 34.45 -9.45 -22.62
N ASP A 291 34.18 -10.30 -23.61
CA ASP A 291 35.22 -10.78 -24.51
C ASP A 291 35.81 -9.56 -25.25
N ASN A 292 37.14 -9.44 -25.28
CA ASN A 292 37.88 -8.30 -25.81
C ASN A 292 37.65 -7.98 -27.31
N ASN A 293 36.81 -8.75 -28.01
CA ASN A 293 36.65 -8.70 -29.48
C ASN A 293 35.30 -8.16 -29.98
N THR A 294 34.37 -7.76 -29.11
CA THR A 294 33.05 -7.30 -29.56
C THR A 294 32.99 -5.77 -29.67
N VAL A 295 32.96 -5.25 -30.91
CA VAL A 295 32.78 -3.81 -31.19
C VAL A 295 31.31 -3.43 -30.95
N LEU A 296 31.06 -2.59 -29.94
CA LEU A 296 29.75 -2.01 -29.64
C LEU A 296 29.59 -0.68 -30.39
N ILE A 297 28.65 -0.60 -31.33
CA ILE A 297 28.31 0.64 -32.04
C ILE A 297 27.05 1.23 -31.42
N SER A 298 27.15 2.44 -30.85
CA SER A 298 25.98 3.18 -30.38
C SER A 298 25.14 3.63 -31.57
N ARG A 299 23.86 3.26 -31.60
CA ARG A 299 22.91 3.71 -32.61
C ARG A 299 21.87 4.61 -31.96
N GLU A 300 21.76 5.84 -32.43
CA GLU A 300 20.62 6.69 -32.08
C GLU A 300 19.37 6.18 -32.80
N VAL A 301 18.33 5.84 -32.03
CA VAL A 301 17.03 5.44 -32.57
C VAL A 301 16.16 6.70 -32.64
N PRO A 302 15.72 7.12 -33.85
CA PRO A 302 14.86 8.29 -33.97
C PRO A 302 13.52 8.03 -33.29
N LEU A 303 13.04 9.00 -32.51
CA LEU A 303 11.70 8.96 -31.93
C LEU A 303 10.65 8.95 -33.04
N LYS A 304 9.62 8.10 -32.92
CA LYS A 304 8.45 8.19 -33.79
C LYS A 304 7.79 9.55 -33.56
N LYS A 305 7.69 10.34 -34.63
CA LYS A 305 6.98 11.64 -34.65
C LYS A 305 5.47 11.41 -34.68
#